data_AF-A0A7Y6XS22-F1
#
_entry.id   AF-A0A7Y6XS22-F1
#
_cell.length_a   1.000
_cell.length_b   1.000
_cell.length_c   1.000
_cell.angle_alpha   90.00
_cell.angle_beta   90.00
_cell.angle_gamma   90.00
#
_symmetry.space_group_name_H-M   'P 1'
#
loop_
_entity.id
_entity.type
_entity.pdbx_description
1 polymer ?
#
loop_
_entity_poly.entity_id
_entity_poly.type
_entity_poly.pdbx_seq_one_letter_code
_entity_poly.pdbx_strand_id
1 'polypeptide(L)'
;MLRIGIFLVVLGLGSYGYSLSMDLFSDKSEFMRKMDQLPEDDIDRAYYQLREEYITDQPIYTDVGIICVSLGMFILIFLPKGLNSKTPRNKYYIILIGLASVLSTCAAYVLEIVSYVSRWIVPPWADSAGIPLAALPVIFLILFVWFLAHVVFLAFQMKYKVEVGSLNFREVNYYLLFLCIAMVILTITFIVETSAYFVIPSLLWLYFYYSMMVGRHRARLNQKTTLQNG
;
A
#
# COMPACT_ATOMS: atom_id res chain seq x y z
N MET A 1 6.22 -19.76 -2.12
CA MET A 1 5.39 -18.54 -1.97
C MET A 1 3.97 -18.83 -1.52
N LEU A 2 3.22 -19.77 -2.13
CA LEU A 2 1.86 -20.10 -1.69
C LEU A 2 1.72 -20.35 -0.18
N ARG A 3 2.56 -21.21 0.41
CA ARG A 3 2.54 -21.50 1.86
C ARG A 3 2.78 -20.25 2.73
N ILE A 4 3.69 -19.38 2.30
CA ILE A 4 3.99 -18.12 2.99
C ILE A 4 2.78 -17.18 2.91
N GLY A 5 2.17 -17.06 1.73
CA GLY A 5 0.95 -16.27 1.54
C GLY A 5 -0.20 -16.74 2.43
N ILE A 6 -0.47 -18.06 2.47
CA ILE A 6 -1.49 -18.65 3.35
C ILE A 6 -1.17 -18.38 4.82
N PHE A 7 0.08 -18.61 5.24
CA PHE A 7 0.51 -18.37 6.61
C PHE A 7 0.28 -16.92 7.04
N LEU A 8 0.66 -15.95 6.20
CA LEU A 8 0.45 -14.53 6.47
C LEU A 8 -1.04 -14.16 6.56
N VAL A 9 -1.89 -14.72 5.69
CA VAL A 9 -3.34 -14.50 5.77
C VAL A 9 -3.90 -15.05 7.08
N VAL A 10 -3.54 -16.29 7.46
CA VAL A 10 -4.01 -16.91 8.70
C VAL A 10 -3.54 -16.10 9.93
N LEU A 11 -2.26 -15.71 9.95
CA LEU A 11 -1.70 -14.89 11.01
C LEU A 11 -2.43 -13.54 11.10
N GLY A 12 -2.61 -12.87 9.96
CA GLY A 12 -3.26 -11.57 9.92
C GLY A 12 -4.73 -11.62 10.35
N LEU A 13 -5.48 -12.64 9.93
CA LEU A 13 -6.85 -12.86 10.40
C LEU A 13 -6.90 -13.19 11.89
N GLY A 14 -5.92 -13.94 12.42
CA GLY A 14 -5.79 -14.21 13.84
C GLY A 14 -5.55 -12.94 14.65
N SER A 15 -4.59 -12.10 14.24
CA SER A 15 -4.28 -10.83 14.90
C SER A 15 -5.46 -9.84 14.84
N TYR A 16 -6.10 -9.72 13.68
CA TYR A 16 -7.28 -8.88 13.52
C TYR A 16 -8.46 -9.40 14.35
N GLY A 17 -8.71 -10.71 14.33
CA GLY A 17 -9.75 -11.33 15.14
C GLY A 17 -9.52 -11.15 16.65
N TYR A 18 -8.26 -11.23 17.09
CA TYR A 18 -7.88 -10.94 18.46
C TYR A 18 -8.11 -9.47 18.81
N SER A 19 -7.78 -8.53 17.92
CA SER A 19 -8.01 -7.10 18.17
C SER A 19 -9.49 -6.73 18.30
N LEU A 20 -10.41 -7.51 17.72
CA LEU A 20 -11.85 -7.32 17.91
C LEU A 20 -12.32 -7.70 19.33
N SER A 21 -11.53 -8.49 20.07
CA SER A 21 -11.83 -8.85 21.47
C SER A 21 -11.29 -7.86 22.49
N MET A 22 -10.49 -6.88 22.04
CA MET A 22 -9.90 -5.85 22.90
C MET A 22 -10.72 -4.56 22.81
N ASP A 23 -10.91 -3.91 23.94
CA ASP A 23 -11.44 -2.54 23.96
C ASP A 23 -10.36 -1.54 23.53
N LEU A 24 -10.76 -0.48 22.83
CA LEU A 24 -9.85 0.59 22.41
C LEU A 24 -9.22 1.33 23.60
N PHE A 25 -9.97 1.45 24.70
CA PHE A 25 -9.55 2.13 25.93
C PHE A 25 -9.57 1.14 27.10
N SER A 26 -8.58 1.25 27.99
CA SER A 26 -8.51 0.46 29.23
C SER A 26 -9.68 0.76 30.17
N ASP A 27 -10.04 2.03 30.32
CA ASP A 27 -11.27 2.50 30.97
C ASP A 27 -11.86 3.68 30.18
N LYS A 28 -12.82 3.38 29.32
CA LYS A 28 -13.48 4.38 28.48
C LYS A 28 -14.26 5.42 29.29
N SER A 29 -14.87 5.01 30.41
CA SER A 29 -15.68 5.90 31.23
C SER A 29 -14.82 6.93 31.94
N GLU A 30 -13.67 6.52 32.47
CA GLU A 30 -12.72 7.44 33.07
C GLU A 30 -12.05 8.35 32.04
N PHE A 31 -11.67 7.82 30.87
CA PHE A 31 -11.13 8.63 29.77
C PHE A 31 -12.07 9.78 29.41
N MET A 32 -13.36 9.51 29.20
CA MET A 32 -14.34 10.56 28.88
C MET A 32 -14.49 11.58 30.00
N ARG A 33 -14.52 11.13 31.26
CA ARG A 33 -14.59 12.03 32.43
C ARG A 33 -13.38 12.97 32.52
N LYS A 34 -12.17 12.46 32.27
CA LYS A 34 -10.93 13.27 32.28
C LYS A 34 -10.87 14.19 31.05
N MET A 35 -11.42 13.78 29.91
CA MET A 35 -11.48 14.59 28.70
C MET A 35 -12.31 15.87 28.90
N ASP A 36 -13.41 15.79 29.63
CA ASP A 36 -14.25 16.96 29.99
C ASP A 36 -13.57 17.92 30.97
N GLN A 37 -12.45 17.51 31.57
CA GLN A 37 -11.68 18.26 32.57
C GLN A 37 -10.36 18.81 32.00
N LEU A 38 -10.13 18.70 30.69
CA LEU A 38 -8.90 19.17 30.08
C LEU A 38 -8.80 20.71 30.16
N PRO A 39 -7.59 21.25 30.42
CA PRO A 39 -7.37 22.69 30.47
C PRO A 39 -7.48 23.31 29.07
N GLU A 40 -8.19 24.43 28.94
CA GLU A 40 -8.42 25.09 27.64
C GLU A 40 -7.13 25.63 27.00
N ASP A 41 -6.14 26.02 27.80
CA ASP A 41 -4.90 26.66 27.36
C ASP A 41 -3.86 25.69 26.78
N ASP A 42 -3.98 24.38 27.02
CA ASP A 42 -3.09 23.33 26.49
C ASP A 42 -3.86 22.05 26.09
N ILE A 43 -5.08 22.23 25.58
CA ILE A 43 -6.04 21.13 25.38
C ILE A 43 -5.51 20.02 24.46
N ASP A 44 -4.79 20.37 23.40
CA ASP A 44 -4.27 19.41 22.43
C ASP A 44 -3.19 18.52 23.05
N ARG A 45 -2.23 19.10 23.76
CA ARG A 45 -1.16 18.33 24.41
C ARG A 45 -1.72 17.46 25.52
N ALA A 46 -2.62 18.01 26.33
CA ALA A 46 -3.26 17.29 27.42
C ALA A 46 -4.12 16.11 26.89
N TYR A 47 -4.76 16.28 25.73
CA TYR A 47 -5.48 15.20 25.03
C TYR A 47 -4.54 14.06 24.63
N TYR A 48 -3.42 14.35 23.96
CA TYR A 48 -2.50 13.30 23.51
C TYR A 48 -1.91 12.52 24.69
N GLN A 49 -1.55 13.21 25.78
CA GLN A 49 -1.08 12.58 27.01
C GLN A 49 -2.15 11.68 27.64
N LEU A 50 -3.38 12.18 27.76
CA LEU A 50 -4.50 11.40 28.29
C LEU A 50 -4.78 10.18 27.41
N ARG A 51 -4.73 10.33 26.10
CA ARG A 51 -4.91 9.22 25.16
C ARG A 51 -3.82 8.16 25.34
N GLU A 52 -2.55 8.54 25.46
CA GLU A 52 -1.46 7.60 25.67
C GLU A 52 -1.61 6.80 26.98
N GLU A 53 -2.20 7.38 28.02
CA GLU A 53 -2.48 6.69 29.30
C GLU A 53 -3.57 5.61 29.17
N TYR A 54 -4.60 5.84 28.35
CA TYR A 54 -5.79 4.99 28.30
C TYR A 54 -5.88 4.10 27.07
N ILE A 55 -5.14 4.37 25.99
CA ILE A 55 -5.23 3.57 24.77
C ILE A 55 -4.59 2.20 24.98
N THR A 56 -5.27 1.15 24.52
CA THR A 56 -4.73 -0.21 24.54
C THR A 56 -3.93 -0.50 23.26
N ASP A 57 -3.25 -1.65 23.20
CA ASP A 57 -2.56 -2.11 22.00
C ASP A 57 -3.51 -2.55 20.85
N GLN A 58 -4.84 -2.41 21.03
CA GLN A 58 -5.83 -2.82 20.04
C GLN A 58 -5.56 -2.30 18.61
N PRO A 59 -5.19 -1.02 18.39
CA PRO A 59 -4.91 -0.52 17.05
C PRO A 59 -3.71 -1.22 16.40
N ILE A 60 -2.68 -1.54 17.19
CA ILE A 60 -1.46 -2.21 16.70
C ILE A 60 -1.79 -3.59 16.14
N TYR A 61 -2.55 -4.41 16.89
CA TYR A 61 -2.98 -5.73 16.42
C TYR A 61 -3.86 -5.65 15.17
N THR A 62 -4.72 -4.62 15.09
CA THR A 62 -5.56 -4.36 13.92
C THR A 62 -4.71 -4.05 12.69
N ASP A 63 -3.74 -3.15 12.81
CA ASP A 63 -2.88 -2.73 11.69
C ASP A 63 -1.95 -3.86 11.24
N VAL A 64 -1.31 -4.56 12.17
CA VAL A 64 -0.50 -5.75 11.86
C VAL A 64 -1.36 -6.81 11.16
N GLY A 65 -2.60 -7.03 11.63
CA GLY A 65 -3.55 -7.92 11.00
C GLY A 65 -3.82 -7.56 9.53
N ILE A 66 -4.14 -6.30 9.26
CA ILE A 66 -4.40 -5.77 7.91
C ILE A 66 -3.14 -5.88 7.03
N ILE A 67 -1.95 -5.55 7.55
CA ILE A 67 -0.67 -5.65 6.83
C ILE A 67 -0.40 -7.11 6.42
N CYS A 68 -0.52 -8.05 7.36
CA CYS A 68 -0.29 -9.47 7.10
C CYS A 68 -1.27 -10.04 6.07
N VAL A 69 -2.58 -9.72 6.19
CA VAL A 69 -3.58 -10.13 5.19
C VAL A 69 -3.27 -9.52 3.82
N SER A 70 -2.90 -8.24 3.77
CA SER A 70 -2.57 -7.53 2.53
C SER A 70 -1.38 -8.15 1.81
N LEU A 71 -0.27 -8.39 2.53
CA LEU A 71 0.92 -9.05 2.01
C LEU A 71 0.62 -10.49 1.55
N GLY A 72 -0.11 -11.24 2.37
CA GLY A 72 -0.49 -12.61 2.08
C GLY A 72 -1.34 -12.72 0.81
N MET A 73 -2.40 -11.91 0.71
CA MET A 73 -3.27 -11.84 -0.47
C MET A 73 -2.52 -11.41 -1.71
N PHE A 74 -1.63 -10.41 -1.60
CA PHE A 74 -0.77 -10.00 -2.72
C PHE A 74 0.12 -11.15 -3.22
N ILE A 75 0.76 -11.90 -2.32
CA ILE A 75 1.58 -13.06 -2.67
C ILE A 75 0.73 -14.14 -3.36
N LEU A 76 -0.46 -14.42 -2.85
CA LEU A 76 -1.35 -15.46 -3.41
C LEU A 76 -1.86 -15.10 -4.81
N ILE A 77 -2.19 -13.83 -5.04
CA ILE A 77 -2.75 -13.36 -6.32
C ILE A 77 -1.64 -13.17 -7.37
N PHE A 78 -0.56 -12.45 -7.03
CA PHE A 78 0.42 -11.99 -8.02
C PHE A 78 1.68 -12.87 -8.07
N LEU A 79 2.01 -13.55 -6.97
CA LEU A 79 3.24 -14.35 -6.84
C LEU A 79 2.99 -15.82 -6.42
N PRO A 80 1.95 -16.53 -6.93
CA PRO A 80 1.64 -17.89 -6.47
C PRO A 80 2.81 -18.86 -6.71
N LYS A 81 3.59 -18.62 -7.78
CA LYS A 81 4.79 -19.39 -8.16
C LYS A 81 6.10 -18.67 -7.79
N GLY A 82 6.04 -17.63 -6.95
CA GLY A 82 7.17 -16.77 -6.61
C GLY A 82 7.75 -16.04 -7.81
N LEU A 83 9.08 -16.00 -7.92
CA LEU A 83 9.78 -15.32 -9.03
C LEU A 83 9.57 -16.00 -10.39
N ASN A 84 9.02 -17.21 -10.42
CA ASN A 84 8.60 -17.88 -11.65
C ASN A 84 7.18 -17.47 -12.11
N SER A 85 6.56 -16.50 -11.41
CA SER A 85 5.28 -15.94 -11.85
C SER A 85 5.48 -15.16 -13.14
N LYS A 86 4.43 -15.12 -13.98
CA LYS A 86 4.50 -14.45 -15.28
C LYS A 86 3.95 -13.04 -15.17
N THR A 87 4.49 -12.13 -15.97
CA THR A 87 3.88 -10.81 -16.16
C THR A 87 2.46 -10.95 -16.72
N PRO A 88 1.60 -9.92 -16.55
CA PRO A 88 0.22 -9.99 -17.00
C PRO A 88 0.08 -10.39 -18.47
N ARG A 89 -1.05 -11.05 -18.79
CA ARG A 89 -1.24 -11.74 -20.08
C ARG A 89 -1.35 -10.80 -21.27
N ASN A 90 -1.81 -9.58 -21.05
CA ASN A 90 -2.04 -8.56 -22.06
C ASN A 90 -1.87 -7.16 -21.46
N LYS A 91 -1.90 -6.14 -22.32
CA LYS A 91 -1.80 -4.73 -21.93
C LYS A 91 -2.93 -4.26 -21.01
N TYR A 92 -4.14 -4.78 -21.20
CA TYR A 92 -5.31 -4.37 -20.45
C TYR A 92 -5.18 -4.69 -18.97
N TYR A 93 -4.59 -5.84 -18.61
CA TYR A 93 -4.31 -6.16 -17.22
C TYR A 93 -3.31 -5.18 -16.58
N ILE A 94 -2.28 -4.74 -17.31
CA ILE A 94 -1.32 -3.76 -16.79
C ILE A 94 -2.00 -2.40 -16.57
N ILE A 95 -2.84 -1.98 -17.52
CA ILE A 95 -3.67 -0.77 -17.39
C ILE A 95 -4.59 -0.90 -16.18
N LEU A 96 -5.27 -2.04 -16.02
CA LEU A 96 -6.16 -2.30 -14.89
C LEU A 96 -5.42 -2.26 -13.54
N ILE A 97 -4.23 -2.85 -13.46
CA ILE A 97 -3.41 -2.82 -12.24
C ILE A 97 -2.97 -1.39 -11.92
N GLY A 98 -2.53 -0.62 -12.92
CA GLY A 98 -2.14 0.77 -12.69
C GLY A 98 -3.33 1.63 -12.25
N LEU A 99 -4.50 1.48 -12.89
CA LEU A 99 -5.72 2.16 -12.47
C LEU A 99 -6.16 1.72 -11.06
N ALA A 100 -6.11 0.42 -10.76
CA ALA A 100 -6.38 -0.10 -9.43
C ALA A 100 -5.40 0.47 -8.40
N SER A 101 -4.14 0.69 -8.76
CA SER A 101 -3.15 1.33 -7.90
C SER A 101 -3.60 2.75 -7.54
N VAL A 102 -3.95 3.58 -8.53
CA VAL A 102 -4.48 4.94 -8.31
C VAL A 102 -5.70 4.95 -7.40
N LEU A 103 -6.71 4.14 -7.73
CA LEU A 103 -7.96 4.06 -6.94
C LEU A 103 -7.71 3.56 -5.53
N SER A 104 -6.85 2.55 -5.37
CA SER A 104 -6.49 2.01 -4.06
C SER A 104 -5.68 3.00 -3.22
N THR A 105 -4.85 3.85 -3.82
CA THR A 105 -4.16 4.93 -3.09
C THR A 105 -5.15 5.95 -2.55
N CYS A 106 -6.13 6.37 -3.36
CA CYS A 106 -7.21 7.26 -2.91
C CYS A 106 -8.07 6.62 -1.81
N ALA A 107 -8.41 5.34 -1.97
CA ALA A 107 -9.16 4.60 -0.96
C ALA A 107 -8.36 4.46 0.35
N ALA A 108 -7.07 4.15 0.26
CA ALA A 108 -6.18 4.05 1.43
C ALA A 108 -6.12 5.37 2.19
N TYR A 109 -6.01 6.50 1.48
CA TYR A 109 -6.01 7.83 2.07
C TYR A 109 -7.29 8.12 2.86
N VAL A 110 -8.46 7.81 2.29
CA VAL A 110 -9.75 7.98 2.98
C VAL A 110 -9.87 7.04 4.18
N LEU A 111 -9.49 5.77 4.01
CA LEU A 111 -9.55 4.78 5.08
C LEU A 111 -8.62 5.12 6.24
N GLU A 112 -7.44 5.68 5.97
CA GLU A 112 -6.52 6.14 7.00
C GLU A 112 -7.12 7.30 7.81
N ILE A 113 -7.72 8.29 7.16
CA ILE A 113 -8.42 9.39 7.86
C ILE A 113 -9.56 8.86 8.72
N VAL A 114 -10.40 7.98 8.16
CA VAL A 114 -11.52 7.36 8.90
C VAL A 114 -11.00 6.54 10.09
N SER A 115 -9.90 5.81 9.90
CA SER A 115 -9.23 5.07 10.95
C SER A 115 -8.73 6.00 12.06
N TYR A 116 -8.11 7.12 11.69
CA TYR A 116 -7.60 8.11 12.66
C TYR A 116 -8.72 8.71 13.51
N VAL A 117 -9.85 9.06 12.89
CA VAL A 117 -11.02 9.56 13.61
C VAL A 117 -11.63 8.47 14.51
N SER A 118 -11.88 7.27 13.97
CA SER A 118 -12.52 6.18 14.72
C SER A 118 -11.67 5.65 15.89
N ARG A 119 -10.34 5.74 15.79
CA ARG A 119 -9.37 5.35 16.83
C ARG A 119 -8.96 6.49 17.74
N TRP A 120 -9.66 7.64 17.66
CA TRP A 120 -9.38 8.81 18.50
C TRP A 120 -7.91 9.26 18.41
N ILE A 121 -7.26 9.06 17.25
CA ILE A 121 -5.88 9.57 17.02
C ILE A 121 -5.90 11.08 16.98
N VAL A 122 -6.91 11.65 16.32
CA VAL A 122 -7.13 13.10 16.26
C VAL A 122 -8.12 13.53 17.34
N PRO A 123 -7.95 14.71 17.95
CA PRO A 123 -8.93 15.25 18.89
C PRO A 123 -10.30 15.45 18.23
N PRO A 124 -11.40 15.24 18.95
CA PRO A 124 -12.76 15.35 18.39
C PRO A 124 -13.15 16.78 18.00
N TRP A 125 -12.51 17.80 18.57
CA TRP A 125 -12.72 19.22 18.22
C TRP A 125 -11.88 19.68 17.02
N ALA A 126 -10.92 18.87 16.57
CA ALA A 126 -10.06 19.25 15.46
C ALA A 126 -10.78 19.01 14.12
N ASP A 127 -10.88 20.05 13.29
CA ASP A 127 -11.34 19.95 11.89
C ASP A 127 -10.31 19.23 10.97
N SER A 128 -9.38 18.47 11.58
CA SER A 128 -8.21 17.88 10.93
C SER A 128 -8.54 16.78 9.93
N ALA A 129 -9.76 16.22 9.93
CA ALA A 129 -10.18 15.23 8.93
C ALA A 129 -10.64 15.86 7.61
N GLY A 130 -11.20 17.08 7.66
CA GLY A 130 -11.76 17.75 6.48
C GLY A 130 -10.70 18.26 5.50
N ILE A 131 -9.63 18.86 6.02
CA ILE A 131 -8.55 19.44 5.20
C ILE A 131 -7.85 18.36 4.35
N PRO A 132 -7.40 17.23 4.91
CA PRO A 132 -6.83 16.13 4.11
C PRO A 132 -7.82 15.64 3.05
N LEU A 133 -9.10 15.45 3.40
CA LEU A 133 -10.10 14.94 2.47
C LEU A 133 -10.32 15.89 1.27
N ALA A 134 -10.23 17.21 1.48
CA ALA A 134 -10.30 18.20 0.41
C ALA A 134 -9.13 18.10 -0.59
N ALA A 135 -7.99 17.53 -0.19
CA ALA A 135 -6.85 17.28 -1.08
C ALA A 135 -7.04 16.04 -1.98
N LEU A 136 -8.01 15.17 -1.68
CA LEU A 136 -8.22 13.90 -2.39
C LEU A 136 -8.41 14.07 -3.92
N PRO A 137 -9.18 15.04 -4.45
CA PRO A 137 -9.32 15.23 -5.89
C PRO A 137 -8.00 15.61 -6.56
N VAL A 138 -7.16 16.40 -5.88
CA VAL A 138 -5.84 16.82 -6.38
C VAL A 138 -4.89 15.63 -6.40
N ILE A 139 -4.86 14.83 -5.33
CA ILE A 139 -4.07 13.60 -5.25
C ILE A 139 -4.49 12.63 -6.36
N PHE A 140 -5.80 12.41 -6.54
CA PHE A 140 -6.33 11.56 -7.61
C PHE A 140 -5.86 12.05 -8.98
N LEU A 141 -5.99 13.35 -9.27
CA LEU A 141 -5.58 13.91 -10.56
C LEU A 141 -4.09 13.72 -10.82
N ILE A 142 -3.24 14.00 -9.83
CA ILE A 142 -1.78 13.83 -9.93
C ILE A 142 -1.44 12.36 -10.22
N LEU A 143 -1.98 11.43 -9.44
CA LEU A 143 -1.73 9.99 -9.61
C LEU A 143 -2.28 9.46 -10.94
N PHE A 144 -3.42 9.97 -11.38
CA PHE A 144 -4.04 9.57 -12.65
C PHE A 144 -3.21 10.06 -13.84
N VAL A 145 -2.75 11.32 -13.84
CA VAL A 145 -1.84 11.84 -14.86
C VAL A 145 -0.52 11.05 -14.87
N TRP A 146 0.02 10.75 -13.69
CA TRP A 146 1.23 9.94 -13.54
C TRP A 146 1.05 8.54 -14.13
N PHE A 147 -0.07 7.88 -13.83
CA PHE A 147 -0.46 6.60 -14.42
C PHE A 147 -0.55 6.68 -15.94
N LEU A 148 -1.26 7.68 -16.48
CA LEU A 148 -1.43 7.85 -17.93
C LEU A 148 -0.08 8.04 -18.64
N ALA A 149 0.82 8.84 -18.07
CA ALA A 149 2.16 9.01 -18.61
C ALA A 149 2.89 7.67 -18.71
N HIS A 150 2.83 6.83 -17.68
CA HIS A 150 3.47 5.51 -17.71
C HIS A 150 2.82 4.56 -18.74
N VAL A 151 1.50 4.58 -18.86
CA VAL A 151 0.80 3.77 -19.87
C VAL A 151 1.18 4.20 -21.29
N VAL A 152 1.13 5.49 -21.58
CA VAL A 152 1.39 6.04 -22.93
C VAL A 152 2.86 5.86 -23.33
N PHE A 153 3.80 6.23 -22.47
CA PHE A 153 5.22 6.23 -22.84
C PHE A 153 5.88 4.86 -22.70
N LEU A 154 5.44 4.02 -21.76
CA LEU A 154 6.18 2.81 -21.40
C LEU A 154 5.42 1.53 -21.73
N ALA A 155 4.10 1.49 -21.54
CA ALA A 155 3.34 0.24 -21.64
C ALA A 155 3.13 -0.25 -23.08
N PHE A 156 3.06 0.65 -24.07
CA PHE A 156 2.78 0.24 -25.45
C PHE A 156 3.91 -0.52 -26.15
N GLN A 157 5.16 -0.43 -25.66
CA GLN A 157 6.32 -1.06 -26.29
C GLN A 157 6.76 -2.37 -25.61
N MET A 158 5.85 -3.04 -24.88
CA MET A 158 6.19 -4.17 -24.01
C MET A 158 5.79 -5.53 -24.59
N LYS A 159 6.51 -6.58 -24.20
CA LYS A 159 6.08 -7.97 -24.37
C LYS A 159 5.36 -8.47 -23.11
N TYR A 160 4.40 -9.38 -23.30
CA TYR A 160 3.52 -9.91 -22.25
C TYR A 160 3.80 -11.39 -21.98
N LYS A 161 3.32 -11.93 -20.84
CA LYS A 161 3.54 -13.33 -20.40
C LYS A 161 5.02 -13.74 -20.27
N VAL A 162 5.87 -12.80 -19.87
CA VAL A 162 7.30 -13.03 -19.68
C VAL A 162 7.52 -13.54 -18.26
N GLU A 163 8.44 -14.48 -18.09
CA GLU A 163 8.84 -14.96 -16.78
C GLU A 163 9.66 -13.89 -16.04
N VAL A 164 9.30 -13.69 -14.78
CA VAL A 164 9.83 -12.63 -13.94
C VAL A 164 11.32 -12.82 -13.61
N GLY A 165 11.78 -14.06 -13.42
CA GLY A 165 13.14 -14.38 -12.99
C GLY A 165 14.26 -14.16 -14.00
N SER A 166 13.99 -13.83 -15.27
CA SER A 166 15.01 -13.76 -16.31
C SER A 166 15.68 -12.38 -16.47
N LEU A 167 15.66 -11.53 -15.45
CA LEU A 167 16.15 -10.15 -15.55
C LEU A 167 17.68 -10.08 -15.44
N ASN A 168 18.34 -9.55 -16.47
CA ASN A 168 19.72 -9.07 -16.36
C ASN A 168 19.72 -7.58 -15.99
N PHE A 169 20.12 -7.26 -14.75
CA PHE A 169 20.13 -5.89 -14.22
C PHE A 169 20.99 -4.89 -15.02
N ARG A 170 21.92 -5.34 -15.86
CA ARG A 170 22.71 -4.44 -16.72
C ARG A 170 21.92 -3.84 -17.89
N GLU A 171 20.83 -4.50 -18.28
CA GLU A 171 20.06 -4.13 -19.49
C GLU A 171 18.63 -3.67 -19.17
N VAL A 172 18.31 -3.44 -17.90
CA VAL A 172 16.98 -2.96 -17.49
C VAL A 172 16.85 -1.46 -17.70
N ASN A 173 15.61 -0.97 -17.70
CA ASN A 173 15.35 0.46 -17.69
C ASN A 173 15.59 1.02 -16.27
N TYR A 174 16.70 1.74 -16.07
CA TYR A 174 17.09 2.30 -14.77
C TYR A 174 16.02 3.18 -14.13
N TYR A 175 15.22 3.90 -14.91
CA TYR A 175 14.10 4.69 -14.38
C TYR A 175 13.04 3.80 -13.72
N LEU A 176 12.64 2.70 -14.39
CA LEU A 176 11.68 1.76 -13.81
C LEU A 176 12.26 0.98 -12.63
N LEU A 177 13.56 0.68 -12.67
CA LEU A 177 14.25 0.08 -11.53
C LEU A 177 14.24 1.01 -10.32
N PHE A 178 14.54 2.29 -10.52
CA PHE A 178 14.46 3.32 -9.47
C PHE A 178 13.06 3.37 -8.87
N LEU A 179 12.01 3.42 -9.70
CA LEU A 179 10.63 3.40 -9.21
C LEU A 179 10.30 2.12 -8.42
N CYS A 180 10.77 0.95 -8.87
CA CYS A 180 10.59 -0.29 -8.10
C CYS A 180 11.26 -0.21 -6.73
N ILE A 181 12.51 0.28 -6.67
CA ILE A 181 13.24 0.45 -5.40
C ILE A 181 12.51 1.44 -4.49
N ALA A 182 12.06 2.57 -5.04
CA ALA A 182 11.27 3.55 -4.29
C ALA A 182 10.00 2.94 -3.72
N MET A 183 9.25 2.13 -4.49
CA MET A 183 8.05 1.46 -3.99
C MET A 183 8.37 0.38 -2.93
N VAL A 184 9.51 -0.31 -3.02
CA VAL A 184 9.95 -1.24 -1.97
C VAL A 184 10.23 -0.48 -0.68
N ILE A 185 10.99 0.63 -0.75
CA ILE A 185 11.28 1.48 0.41
C ILE A 185 9.99 2.00 1.03
N LEU A 186 9.09 2.59 0.23
CA LEU A 186 7.79 3.08 0.71
C LEU A 186 6.96 1.96 1.36
N THR A 187 6.94 0.77 0.78
CA THR A 187 6.22 -0.37 1.38
C THR A 187 6.81 -0.74 2.74
N ILE A 188 8.13 -0.77 2.87
CA ILE A 188 8.80 -1.03 4.15
C ILE A 188 8.47 0.07 5.16
N THR A 189 8.51 1.35 4.76
CA THR A 189 8.13 2.47 5.61
C THR A 189 6.69 2.32 6.12
N PHE A 190 5.73 2.02 5.25
CA PHE A 190 4.33 1.81 5.67
C PHE A 190 4.16 0.60 6.60
N ILE A 191 4.97 -0.44 6.45
CA ILE A 191 4.96 -1.58 7.38
C ILE A 191 5.52 -1.17 8.75
N VAL A 192 6.63 -0.43 8.78
CA VAL A 192 7.30 0.01 10.01
C VAL A 192 6.47 1.03 10.78
N GLU A 193 5.85 1.98 10.07
CA GLU A 193 4.97 3.01 10.64
C GLU A 193 3.55 2.50 10.90
N THR A 194 3.27 1.22 10.63
CA THR A 194 1.95 0.60 10.77
C THR A 194 0.82 1.27 9.97
N SER A 195 1.15 2.00 8.90
CA SER A 195 0.21 2.59 7.93
C SER A 195 -0.41 1.51 7.03
N ALA A 196 -1.24 0.65 7.63
CA ALA A 196 -1.69 -0.60 7.04
C ALA A 196 -2.41 -0.45 5.69
N TYR A 197 -3.22 0.61 5.53
CA TYR A 197 -4.00 0.85 4.33
C TYR A 197 -3.13 1.17 3.10
N PHE A 198 -1.92 1.70 3.29
CA PHE A 198 -1.02 2.07 2.21
C PHE A 198 -0.14 0.92 1.67
N VAL A 199 -0.13 -0.23 2.36
CA VAL A 199 0.63 -1.41 1.92
C VAL A 199 0.07 -2.00 0.61
N ILE A 200 -1.25 -2.10 0.45
CA ILE A 200 -1.85 -2.60 -0.79
C ILE A 200 -1.51 -1.71 -2.00
N PRO A 201 -1.78 -0.39 -1.99
CA PRO A 201 -1.44 0.46 -3.14
C PRO A 201 0.05 0.45 -3.43
N SER A 202 0.94 0.42 -2.43
CA SER A 202 2.38 0.40 -2.68
C SER A 202 2.83 -0.89 -3.38
N LEU A 203 2.28 -2.04 -2.98
CA LEU A 203 2.51 -3.33 -3.64
C LEU A 203 1.95 -3.38 -5.06
N LEU A 204 0.78 -2.79 -5.30
CA LEU A 204 0.18 -2.70 -6.64
C LEU A 204 1.03 -1.83 -7.58
N TRP A 205 1.48 -0.66 -7.12
CA TRP A 205 2.41 0.19 -7.86
C TRP A 205 3.74 -0.52 -8.13
N LEU A 206 4.30 -1.22 -7.14
CA LEU A 206 5.50 -2.04 -7.32
C LEU A 206 5.28 -3.07 -8.42
N TYR A 207 4.17 -3.82 -8.37
CA TYR A 207 3.86 -4.82 -9.38
C TYR A 207 3.65 -4.21 -10.77
N PHE A 208 3.02 -3.04 -10.85
CA PHE A 208 2.83 -2.28 -12.08
C PHE A 208 4.17 -1.89 -12.72
N TYR A 209 5.05 -1.21 -11.97
CA TYR A 209 6.38 -0.81 -12.47
C TYR A 209 7.25 -2.00 -12.82
N TYR A 210 7.22 -3.04 -11.98
CA TYR A 210 8.00 -4.24 -12.18
C TYR A 210 7.56 -5.00 -13.44
N SER A 211 6.25 -5.16 -13.64
CA SER A 211 5.68 -5.78 -14.85
C SER A 211 6.09 -5.02 -16.11
N MET A 212 6.11 -3.69 -16.05
CA MET A 212 6.57 -2.87 -17.18
C MET A 212 8.06 -3.05 -17.45
N MET A 213 8.88 -3.08 -16.41
CA MET A 213 10.33 -3.26 -16.51
C MET A 213 10.68 -4.58 -17.21
N VAL A 214 10.10 -5.69 -16.75
CA VAL A 214 10.29 -7.03 -17.33
C VAL A 214 9.80 -7.07 -18.78
N GLY A 215 8.60 -6.54 -19.04
CA GLY A 215 8.01 -6.54 -20.38
C GLY A 215 8.84 -5.76 -21.41
N ARG A 216 9.42 -4.63 -21.02
CA ARG A 216 10.31 -3.82 -21.88
C ARG A 216 11.66 -4.46 -22.11
N HIS A 217 12.27 -5.02 -21.07
CA HIS A 217 13.56 -5.71 -21.19
C HIS A 217 13.47 -6.84 -22.23
N ARG A 218 12.40 -7.64 -22.17
CA ARG A 218 12.19 -8.73 -23.16
C ARG A 218 11.89 -8.22 -24.57
N ALA A 219 11.18 -7.10 -24.71
CA ALA A 219 10.96 -6.49 -26.02
C ALA A 219 12.28 -6.10 -26.70
N ARG A 220 13.21 -5.51 -25.94
CA ARG A 220 14.55 -5.12 -26.43
C ARG A 220 15.41 -6.32 -26.83
N LEU A 221 15.41 -7.38 -26.01
CA LEU A 221 16.16 -8.61 -26.33
C LEU A 221 15.71 -9.21 -27.66
N ASN A 222 14.39 -9.33 -27.87
CA ASN A 222 13.87 -9.86 -29.12
C ASN A 222 14.27 -9.00 -30.34
N GLN A 223 14.28 -7.67 -30.20
CA GLN A 223 14.73 -6.77 -31.28
C GLN A 223 16.21 -6.99 -31.62
N LYS A 224 17.08 -7.13 -30.61
CA LYS A 224 18.51 -7.44 -30.84
C LYS A 224 18.70 -8.76 -31.59
N THR A 225 17.98 -9.81 -31.19
CA THR A 225 18.07 -11.13 -31.85
C THR A 225 17.57 -11.09 -33.29
N THR A 226 16.50 -10.35 -33.59
CA THR A 226 16.02 -10.18 -34.98
C THR A 226 17.04 -9.46 -35.86
N LEU A 227 17.74 -8.46 -35.34
CA LEU A 227 18.79 -7.72 -36.08
C LEU A 227 20.07 -8.53 -36.30
N GLN A 228 20.36 -9.53 -35.47
CA GLN A 228 21.53 -10.40 -35.64
C GLN A 228 21.32 -11.54 -36.66
N ASN A 229 20.06 -11.89 -36.93
CA ASN A 229 19.69 -13.02 -37.77
C ASN A 229 19.18 -12.63 -39.17
N GLY A 230 19.05 -11.33 -39.47
CA GLY A 230 18.59 -10.80 -40.76
C GLY A 230 19.68 -9.98 -41.42
#